data_AF-A0A537QME8-F1
#
_entry.id   AF-A0A537QME8-F1
#
_cell.length_a   1.000
_cell.length_b   1.000
_cell.length_c   1.000
_cell.angle_alpha   90.00
_cell.angle_beta   90.00
_cell.angle_gamma   90.00
#
_symmetry.space_group_name_H-M   'P 1'
#
loop_
_entity.id
_entity.type
_entity.pdbx_description
1 polymer ?
#
loop_
_entity_poly.entity_id
_entity_poly.type
_entity_poly.pdbx_seq_one_letter_code
_entity_poly.pdbx_strand_id
1 'polypeptide(L)'
;MKIGSDEHKQRFCNAFIASHCRFDPESLAWPDLDAAALERLRGIPFWQEVLYTERRAGAIVAAYAATIADPLVREAVMLQGFEEARHAELLRLMIRRYGVTAEER
;
A
#
# COMPACT_ATOMS: atom_id res chain seq x y z
N MET A 1 -11.58 21.20 -18.57
CA MET A 1 -12.08 20.10 -17.72
C MET A 1 -12.95 20.62 -16.58
N LYS A 2 -14.13 20.01 -16.38
CA LYS A 2 -15.05 20.27 -15.25
C LYS A 2 -14.86 19.16 -14.19
N ILE A 3 -14.76 19.50 -12.91
CA ILE A 3 -14.65 18.50 -11.83
C ILE A 3 -15.89 17.58 -11.84
N GLY A 4 -15.64 16.28 -11.75
CA GLY A 4 -16.66 15.23 -11.77
C GLY A 4 -17.18 14.88 -13.17
N SER A 5 -16.67 15.48 -14.25
CA SER A 5 -16.99 15.05 -15.61
C SER A 5 -16.25 13.77 -16.01
N ASP A 6 -16.67 13.14 -17.10
CA ASP A 6 -15.92 12.02 -17.68
C ASP A 6 -14.48 12.39 -18.07
N GLU A 7 -14.25 13.62 -18.55
CA GLU A 7 -12.90 14.12 -18.81
C GLU A 7 -12.06 14.16 -17.53
N HIS A 8 -12.65 14.53 -16.38
CA HIS A 8 -11.97 14.51 -15.09
C HIS A 8 -11.65 13.09 -14.64
N LYS A 9 -12.62 12.18 -14.69
CA LYS A 9 -12.42 10.76 -14.38
C LYS A 9 -11.28 10.17 -15.20
N GLN A 10 -11.27 10.40 -16.51
CA GLN A 10 -10.24 9.89 -17.42
C GLN A 10 -8.86 10.42 -17.07
N ARG A 11 -8.71 11.75 -16.90
CA ARG A 11 -7.41 12.35 -16.54
C ARG A 11 -6.91 11.87 -15.19
N PHE A 12 -7.80 11.77 -14.19
CA PHE A 12 -7.44 11.28 -12.86
C PHE A 12 -6.95 9.82 -12.91
N CYS A 13 -7.73 8.92 -13.50
CA CYS A 13 -7.36 7.50 -13.56
C CYS A 13 -6.09 7.28 -14.38
N ASN A 14 -5.97 7.92 -15.55
CA ASN A 14 -4.78 7.79 -16.38
C ASN A 14 -3.53 8.34 -15.69
N ALA A 15 -3.63 9.49 -15.01
CA ALA A 15 -2.49 10.04 -14.27
C ALA A 15 -2.09 9.13 -13.10
N PHE A 16 -3.06 8.57 -12.37
CA PHE A 16 -2.81 7.63 -11.29
C PHE A 16 -2.09 6.37 -11.79
N ILE A 17 -2.60 5.76 -12.86
CA ILE A 17 -2.00 4.54 -13.44
C ILE A 17 -0.62 4.82 -14.03
N ALA A 18 -0.48 5.89 -14.82
CA ALA A 18 0.77 6.22 -15.50
C ALA A 18 1.90 6.64 -14.57
N SER A 19 1.57 7.18 -13.39
CA SER A 19 2.55 7.59 -12.38
C SER A 19 2.93 6.47 -11.40
N HIS A 20 2.37 5.27 -11.56
CA HIS A 20 2.67 4.13 -10.71
C HIS A 20 4.14 3.71 -10.79
N CYS A 21 4.79 3.61 -9.63
CA CYS A 21 6.18 3.18 -9.52
C CYS A 21 6.26 1.71 -9.11
N ARG A 22 6.86 0.89 -9.98
CA ARG A 22 7.13 -0.52 -9.70
C ARG A 22 8.45 -0.65 -8.94
N PHE A 23 8.41 -1.38 -7.85
CA PHE A 23 9.56 -1.71 -7.02
C PHE A 23 9.28 -3.03 -6.29
N ASP A 24 10.35 -3.74 -5.96
CA ASP A 24 10.30 -4.93 -5.12
C ASP A 24 10.71 -4.54 -3.70
N PRO A 25 9.83 -4.71 -2.69
CA PRO A 25 10.15 -4.44 -1.30
C PRO A 25 11.44 -5.14 -0.79
N GLU A 26 11.75 -6.34 -1.29
CA GLU A 26 12.94 -7.10 -0.87
C GLU A 26 14.23 -6.50 -1.40
N SER A 27 14.20 -5.89 -2.59
CA SER A 27 15.37 -5.31 -3.24
C SER A 27 15.64 -3.85 -2.86
N LEU A 28 14.82 -3.25 -1.99
CA LEU A 28 15.02 -1.86 -1.56
C LEU A 28 16.33 -1.70 -0.78
N ALA A 29 16.98 -0.55 -0.97
CA ALA A 29 18.15 -0.16 -0.20
C ALA A 29 17.75 0.25 1.23
N TRP A 30 17.39 -0.72 2.06
CA TRP A 30 16.98 -0.49 3.44
C TRP A 30 18.11 0.15 4.24
N PRO A 31 17.87 1.27 4.94
CA PRO A 31 18.90 1.93 5.72
C PRO A 31 19.27 1.10 6.94
N ASP A 32 20.52 1.26 7.38
CA ASP A 32 20.91 0.86 8.72
C ASP A 32 20.49 1.96 9.70
N LEU A 33 19.83 1.56 10.78
CA LEU A 33 19.28 2.48 11.77
C LEU A 33 20.18 2.50 13.00
N ASP A 34 20.45 3.70 13.52
CA ASP A 34 21.11 3.83 14.81
C ASP A 34 20.22 3.34 15.97
N ALA A 35 20.80 3.21 17.16
CA ALA A 35 20.10 2.68 18.32
C ALA A 35 18.84 3.50 18.69
N ALA A 36 18.93 4.83 18.59
CA ALA A 36 17.82 5.72 18.94
C ALA A 36 16.67 5.62 17.92
N ALA A 37 16.98 5.46 16.63
CA ALA A 37 15.99 5.25 15.58
C ALA A 37 15.32 3.88 15.70
N LEU A 38 16.08 2.82 16.01
CA LEU A 38 15.53 1.50 16.28
C LEU A 38 14.60 1.50 17.48
N GLU A 39 14.97 2.18 18.57
CA GLU A 39 14.12 2.30 19.76
C GLU A 39 12.79 2.99 19.43
N ARG A 40 12.84 4.13 18.72
CA ARG A 40 11.62 4.82 18.27
C ARG A 40 10.75 3.95 17.38
N LEU A 41 11.36 3.25 16.42
CA LEU A 41 10.64 2.37 15.49
C LEU A 41 9.95 1.23 16.26
N ARG A 42 10.68 0.53 17.13
CA ARG A 42 10.16 -0.60 17.91
C ARG A 42 9.14 -0.18 18.97
N GLY A 43 9.24 1.05 19.48
CA GLY A 43 8.36 1.58 20.53
C GLY A 43 6.96 1.97 20.07
N ILE A 44 6.67 1.97 18.76
CA ILE A 44 5.33 2.25 18.24
C ILE A 44 4.39 1.07 18.60
N PRO A 45 3.33 1.28 19.39
CA PRO A 45 2.60 0.18 20.02
C PRO A 45 1.50 -0.43 19.13
N PHE A 46 1.38 0.01 17.87
CA PHE A 46 0.26 -0.34 16.99
C PHE A 46 0.69 -0.90 15.64
N TRP A 47 1.92 -1.44 15.54
CA TRP A 47 2.42 -2.05 14.31
C TRP A 47 1.59 -3.24 13.84
N GLN A 48 1.03 -3.99 14.78
CA GLN A 48 0.14 -5.11 14.47
C GLN A 48 -1.15 -4.63 13.80
N GLU A 49 -1.76 -3.56 14.31
CA GLU A 49 -2.94 -2.93 13.75
C GLU A 49 -2.67 -2.34 12.37
N VAL A 50 -1.49 -1.76 12.17
CA VAL A 50 -1.06 -1.23 10.85
C VAL A 50 -0.95 -2.37 9.85
N LEU A 51 -0.20 -3.43 10.16
CA LEU A 51 -0.05 -4.59 9.27
C LEU A 51 -1.40 -5.23 8.94
N TYR A 52 -2.27 -5.38 9.93
CA TYR A 52 -3.62 -5.92 9.74
C TYR A 52 -4.48 -5.01 8.85
N THR A 53 -4.39 -3.69 9.03
CA THR A 53 -5.14 -2.70 8.25
C THR A 53 -4.76 -2.74 6.79
N GLU A 54 -3.45 -2.74 6.47
CA GLU A 54 -2.96 -2.79 5.08
C GLU A 54 -3.42 -4.07 4.36
N ARG A 55 -3.25 -5.23 5.02
CA ARG A 55 -3.70 -6.52 4.46
C ARG A 55 -5.19 -6.53 4.17
N ARG A 56 -5.99 -6.03 5.11
CA ARG A 56 -7.45 -5.98 4.98
C ARG A 56 -7.87 -4.98 3.90
N ALA A 57 -7.19 -3.83 3.80
CA ALA A 57 -7.43 -2.84 2.77
C ALA A 57 -7.22 -3.44 1.37
N GLY A 58 -6.10 -4.12 1.13
CA GLY A 58 -5.85 -4.80 -0.15
C GLY A 58 -6.95 -5.81 -0.52
N ALA A 59 -7.37 -6.65 0.43
CA ALA A 59 -8.45 -7.61 0.19
C ALA A 59 -9.81 -6.94 -0.10
N ILE A 60 -10.18 -5.90 0.65
CA ILE A 60 -11.43 -5.16 0.45
C ILE A 60 -11.41 -4.45 -0.91
N VAL A 61 -10.33 -3.77 -1.25
CA VAL A 61 -10.20 -3.03 -2.51
C VAL A 61 -10.23 -3.98 -3.69
N ALA A 62 -9.54 -5.12 -3.62
CA ALA A 62 -9.58 -6.15 -4.67
C ALA A 62 -11.01 -6.70 -4.86
N ALA A 63 -11.72 -7.00 -3.77
CA ALA A 63 -13.10 -7.47 -3.84
C ALA A 63 -14.05 -6.39 -4.42
N TYR A 64 -13.88 -5.13 -4.01
CA TYR A 64 -14.66 -4.01 -4.52
C TYR A 64 -14.40 -3.76 -6.01
N ALA A 65 -13.14 -3.86 -6.46
CA ALA A 65 -12.77 -3.67 -7.86
C ALA A 65 -13.56 -4.60 -8.80
N ALA A 66 -13.82 -5.84 -8.36
CA ALA A 66 -14.62 -6.81 -9.13
C ALA A 66 -16.08 -6.37 -9.37
N THR A 67 -16.59 -5.43 -8.57
CA THR A 67 -17.96 -4.89 -8.71
C THR A 67 -18.04 -3.67 -9.64
N ILE A 68 -16.90 -3.10 -10.05
CA ILE A 68 -16.84 -1.86 -10.83
C ILE A 68 -17.08 -2.13 -12.32
N ALA A 69 -18.11 -1.49 -12.87
CA ALA A 69 -18.49 -1.63 -14.27
C ALA A 69 -17.57 -0.85 -15.24
N ASP A 70 -17.21 0.40 -14.89
CA ASP A 70 -16.34 1.23 -15.71
C ASP A 70 -14.92 0.63 -15.74
N PRO A 71 -14.41 0.22 -16.92
CA PRO A 71 -13.16 -0.52 -17.01
C PRO A 71 -11.95 0.29 -16.57
N LEU A 72 -11.94 1.61 -16.80
CA LEU A 72 -10.82 2.48 -16.44
C LEU A 72 -10.77 2.70 -14.92
N VAL A 73 -11.93 2.91 -14.31
CA VAL A 73 -12.01 3.00 -12.84
C VAL A 73 -11.64 1.66 -12.21
N ARG A 74 -12.10 0.55 -12.78
CA ARG A 74 -11.74 -0.79 -12.30
C ARG A 74 -10.23 -1.01 -12.35
N GLU A 75 -9.56 -0.64 -13.43
CA GLU A 75 -8.11 -0.73 -13.57
C GLU A 75 -7.38 0.07 -12.49
N ALA A 76 -7.77 1.33 -12.28
CA ALA A 76 -7.17 2.17 -11.25
C ALA A 76 -7.37 1.59 -9.84
N VAL A 77 -8.56 1.08 -9.52
CA VAL A 77 -8.86 0.49 -8.21
C VAL A 77 -8.15 -0.85 -8.01
N MET A 78 -8.02 -1.68 -9.06
CA MET A 78 -7.20 -2.90 -8.99
C MET A 78 -5.74 -2.58 -8.68
N LEU A 79 -5.18 -1.55 -9.33
CA LEU A 79 -3.83 -1.09 -9.07
C LEU A 79 -3.67 -0.60 -7.62
N GLN A 80 -4.65 0.15 -7.09
CA GLN A 80 -4.65 0.54 -5.68
C GLN A 80 -4.67 -0.67 -4.75
N GLY A 81 -5.52 -1.66 -5.01
CA GLY A 81 -5.59 -2.88 -4.18
C GLY A 81 -4.29 -3.70 -4.19
N PHE A 82 -3.61 -3.74 -5.33
CA PHE A 82 -2.26 -4.31 -5.44
C PHE A 82 -1.25 -3.55 -4.56
N GLU A 83 -1.30 -2.22 -4.54
CA GLU A 83 -0.40 -1.41 -3.70
C GLU A 83 -0.62 -1.63 -2.21
N GLU A 84 -1.86 -1.71 -1.73
CA GLU A 84 -2.12 -1.99 -0.30
C GLU A 84 -1.59 -3.37 0.12
N ALA A 85 -1.68 -4.36 -0.77
CA ALA A 85 -1.06 -5.66 -0.53
C ALA A 85 0.48 -5.56 -0.48
N ARG A 86 1.08 -4.76 -1.36
CA ARG A 86 2.53 -4.51 -1.37
C ARG A 86 3.00 -3.71 -0.15
N HIS A 87 2.18 -2.81 0.40
CA HIS A 87 2.45 -2.14 1.67
C HIS A 87 2.55 -3.14 2.82
N ALA A 88 1.65 -4.13 2.88
CA ALA A 88 1.74 -5.19 3.88
C ALA A 88 3.04 -6.02 3.74
N GLU A 89 3.51 -6.29 2.52
CA GLU A 89 4.80 -6.96 2.28
C GLU A 89 5.98 -6.11 2.75
N LEU A 90 5.98 -4.81 2.43
CA LEU A 90 6.98 -3.85 2.89
C LEU A 90 7.06 -3.81 4.43
N LEU A 91 5.90 -3.78 5.10
CA LEU A 91 5.81 -3.79 6.56
C LEU A 91 6.34 -5.10 7.15
N ARG A 92 6.02 -6.26 6.56
CA ARG A 92 6.58 -7.55 6.99
C ARG A 92 8.09 -7.57 6.92
N LEU A 93 8.67 -7.03 5.85
CA LEU A 93 10.11 -6.91 5.69
C LEU A 93 10.72 -5.98 6.73
N MET A 94 10.11 -4.81 6.95
CA MET A 94 10.53 -3.86 7.99
C MET A 94 10.50 -4.51 9.38
N ILE A 95 9.40 -5.21 9.72
CA ILE A 95 9.20 -5.89 11.00
C ILE A 95 10.31 -6.92 11.24
N ARG A 96 10.57 -7.78 10.24
CA ARG A 96 11.65 -8.78 10.31
C ARG A 96 13.03 -8.13 10.39
N ARG A 97 13.32 -7.17 9.51
CA ARG A 97 14.64 -6.53 9.39
C ARG A 97 15.03 -5.79 10.67
N TYR A 98 14.10 -5.06 11.26
CA TYR A 98 14.40 -4.20 12.41
C TYR A 98 13.97 -4.81 13.75
N GLY A 99 13.42 -6.04 13.77
CA GLY A 99 13.02 -6.72 15.00
C GLY A 99 11.90 -5.99 15.73
N VAL A 100 10.87 -5.59 15.00
CA VAL A 100 9.65 -5.01 15.58
C VAL A 100 8.74 -6.12 16.05
N THR A 101 8.09 -5.95 17.20
CA THR A 101 7.12 -6.93 17.72
C THR A 101 5.74 -6.65 17.14
N ALA A 102 5.35 -7.41 16.12
CA ALA A 102 4.01 -7.39 15.55
C ALA A 102 3.69 -8.77 14.94
N GLU A 103 2.58 -9.37 15.37
CA GLU A 103 2.17 -10.70 14.91
C GLU A 103 1.11 -10.61 13.81
N GLU A 104 1.10 -11.59 12.90
CA GLU A 104 0.00 -11.71 11.95
C GLU A 104 -1.22 -12.36 12.63
N ARG A 105 -2.37 -11.70 12.55
CA ARG A 105 -3.67 -12.25 12.92
C ARG A 105 -4.44 -12.74 11.69
#